data_AF-J9E7M8-F1
#
_entry.id   AF-J9E7M8-F1
#
_cell.length_a   1.000
_cell.length_b   1.000
_cell.length_c   1.000
_cell.angle_alpha   90.00
_cell.angle_beta   90.00
_cell.angle_gamma   90.00
#
_symmetry.space_group_name_H-M   'P 1'
#
loop_
_entity.id
_entity.type
_entity.pdbx_description
1 polymer ?
#
loop_
_entity_poly.entity_id
_entity_poly.type
_entity_poly.pdbx_seq_one_letter_code
_entity_poly.pdbx_strand_id
1 'polypeptide(L)'
;MLSREIQILSCAAKVLSTEEGVNALDDARLACGAYGFLKSSRLNDLRNAFDPARTFEGDNNILMQQVTYTLISLSDEKSYDWNDSPLRSLVFFSYEARKILNLE
;
A
#
# COMPACT_ATOMS: atom_id res chain seq x y z
N MET A 1 20.11 -0.30 -5.88
CA MET A 1 19.09 0.76 -6.01
C MET A 1 17.82 0.24 -6.68
N LEU A 2 17.85 -0.20 -7.95
CA LEU A 2 16.66 -0.71 -8.66
C LEU A 2 15.89 -1.82 -7.93
N SER A 3 16.58 -2.85 -7.41
CA SER A 3 15.94 -3.94 -6.65
C SER A 3 15.19 -3.43 -5.40
N ARG A 4 15.79 -2.47 -4.68
CA ARG A 4 15.19 -1.85 -3.49
C ARG A 4 13.95 -1.04 -3.86
N GLU A 5 13.99 -0.30 -4.97
CA GLU A 5 12.85 0.47 -5.48
C GLU A 5 11.68 -0.43 -5.89
N ILE A 6 11.96 -1.50 -6.64
CA ILE A 6 10.94 -2.50 -7.02
C ILE A 6 10.31 -3.12 -5.77
N GLN A 7 11.13 -3.45 -4.76
CA GLN A 7 10.64 -4.04 -3.51
C GLN A 7 9.69 -3.07 -2.78
N ILE A 8 10.10 -1.81 -2.57
CA ILE A 8 9.23 -0.80 -1.93
C ILE A 8 7.91 -0.65 -2.69
N LEU A 9 7.97 -0.51 -4.02
CA LEU A 9 6.78 -0.35 -4.85
C LEU A 9 5.86 -1.57 -4.76
N SER A 10 6.42 -2.77 -4.80
CA SER A 10 5.65 -4.01 -4.71
C SER A 10 4.98 -4.14 -3.33
N CYS A 11 5.72 -3.86 -2.25
CA CYS A 11 5.19 -3.87 -0.89
C CYS A 11 4.05 -2.85 -0.72
N ALA A 12 4.27 -1.60 -1.15
CA ALA A 12 3.25 -0.55 -1.07
C ALA A 12 2.02 -0.89 -1.92
N ALA A 13 2.20 -1.37 -3.14
CA ALA A 13 1.11 -1.76 -4.03
C ALA A 13 0.27 -2.90 -3.42
N LYS A 14 0.90 -3.91 -2.81
CA LYS A 14 0.20 -4.99 -2.12
C LYS A 14 -0.64 -4.44 -0.96
N VAL A 15 -0.05 -3.62 -0.08
CA VAL A 15 -0.76 -3.04 1.06
C VAL A 15 -1.99 -2.27 0.59
N LEU A 16 -1.80 -1.33 -0.35
CA LEU A 16 -2.89 -0.50 -0.88
C LEU A 16 -3.96 -1.35 -1.56
N SER A 17 -3.59 -2.25 -2.47
CA SER A 17 -4.56 -3.05 -3.22
C SER A 17 -5.38 -3.99 -2.33
N THR A 18 -4.79 -4.52 -1.26
CA THR A 18 -5.47 -5.47 -0.36
C THR A 18 -6.34 -4.78 0.68
N GLU A 19 -5.92 -3.65 1.26
CA GLU A 19 -6.80 -2.85 2.12
C GLU A 19 -7.98 -2.30 1.34
N GLU A 20 -7.72 -1.65 0.19
CA GLU A 20 -8.78 -1.09 -0.65
C GLU A 20 -9.70 -2.17 -1.23
N GLY A 21 -9.16 -3.34 -1.57
CA GLY A 21 -10.00 -4.45 -2.05
C GLY A 21 -10.99 -4.95 -1.00
N VAL A 22 -10.59 -5.02 0.27
CA VAL A 22 -11.49 -5.38 1.37
C VAL A 22 -12.53 -4.28 1.61
N ASN A 23 -12.10 -3.01 1.62
CA ASN A 23 -12.99 -1.87 1.80
C ASN A 23 -14.04 -1.78 0.67
N ALA A 24 -13.60 -1.91 -0.58
CA ALA A 24 -14.48 -1.88 -1.75
C ALA A 24 -15.52 -3.02 -1.72
N LEU A 25 -15.16 -4.21 -1.25
CA LEU A 25 -16.11 -5.31 -1.07
C LEU A 25 -17.13 -5.01 0.03
N ASP A 26 -16.73 -4.33 1.10
CA ASP A 26 -17.65 -3.91 2.15
C ASP A 26 -18.59 -2.80 1.67
N ASP A 27 -18.08 -1.81 0.96
CA ASP A 27 -18.87 -0.73 0.36
C ASP A 27 -19.86 -1.26 -0.67
N ALA A 28 -19.43 -2.19 -1.54
CA ALA A 28 -20.32 -2.84 -2.49
C ALA A 28 -21.46 -3.61 -1.79
N ARG A 29 -21.14 -4.29 -0.68
CA ARG A 29 -22.14 -4.98 0.16
C ARG A 29 -23.12 -4.01 0.78
N LEU A 30 -22.64 -2.89 1.33
CA LEU A 30 -23.47 -1.86 1.96
C LEU A 30 -24.35 -1.11 0.95
N ALA A 31 -23.84 -0.87 -0.27
CA ALA A 31 -24.59 -0.24 -1.35
C ALA A 31 -25.83 -1.05 -1.79
N CYS A 32 -25.83 -2.37 -1.58
CA CYS A 32 -26.98 -3.24 -1.84
C CYS A 32 -28.00 -3.30 -0.68
N GLY A 33 -27.77 -2.61 0.43
CA GLY A 33 -28.62 -2.67 1.63
C GLY A 33 -28.76 -4.10 2.17
N ALA A 34 -29.97 -4.46 2.63
CA ALA A 34 -30.24 -5.80 3.18
C ALA A 34 -29.98 -6.94 2.17
N TYR A 35 -30.18 -6.70 0.88
CA TYR A 35 -29.92 -7.70 -0.17
C TYR A 35 -28.43 -8.05 -0.27
N GLY A 36 -27.53 -7.13 0.11
CA GLY A 36 -26.09 -7.40 0.19
C GLY A 36 -25.74 -8.50 1.19
N PHE A 37 -26.57 -8.73 2.21
CA PHE A 37 -26.38 -9.78 3.21
C PHE A 37 -26.90 -11.16 2.81
N LEU A 38 -27.71 -11.25 1.76
CA LEU A 38 -28.23 -12.54 1.31
C LEU A 38 -27.10 -13.39 0.74
N LYS A 39 -27.16 -14.71 0.98
CA LYS A 39 -26.22 -15.66 0.37
C LYS A 39 -26.20 -15.58 -1.17
N SER A 40 -27.32 -15.17 -1.78
CA SER A 40 -27.43 -14.94 -3.21
C SER A 40 -26.57 -13.78 -3.74
N SER A 41 -26.22 -12.78 -2.93
CA SER A 41 -25.33 -11.69 -3.32
C SER A 41 -23.87 -12.15 -3.46
N ARG A 42 -23.48 -13.18 -2.70
CA ARG A 42 -22.11 -13.71 -2.58
C ARG A 42 -21.06 -12.71 -2.08
N LEU A 43 -21.43 -11.48 -1.75
CA LEU A 43 -20.51 -10.42 -1.35
C LEU A 43 -19.82 -10.74 -0.01
N ASN A 44 -20.54 -11.35 0.93
CA ASN A 44 -19.95 -11.80 2.20
C ASN A 44 -18.90 -12.90 1.99
N ASP A 45 -19.20 -13.88 1.12
CA ASP A 45 -18.28 -14.97 0.83
C ASP A 45 -17.02 -14.45 0.13
N LEU A 46 -17.19 -13.55 -0.83
CA LEU A 46 -16.10 -12.93 -1.56
C LEU A 46 -15.22 -12.09 -0.62
N ARG A 47 -15.83 -11.27 0.24
CA ARG A 47 -15.10 -10.49 1.25
C ARG A 47 -14.32 -11.40 2.20
N ASN A 48 -14.94 -12.45 2.72
CA ASN A 48 -14.27 -13.41 3.62
C ASN A 48 -13.14 -14.17 2.94
N ALA A 49 -13.28 -14.48 1.65
CA ALA A 49 -12.22 -15.15 0.87
C ALA A 49 -11.06 -14.20 0.55
N PHE A 50 -11.33 -12.90 0.39
CA PHE A 50 -10.31 -11.90 0.06
C PHE A 50 -9.60 -11.32 1.31
N ASP A 51 -10.28 -11.24 2.46
CA ASP A 51 -9.75 -10.70 3.72
C ASP A 51 -8.34 -11.20 4.11
N PRO A 52 -8.03 -12.52 3.96
CA PRO A 52 -6.70 -13.05 4.26
C PRO A 52 -5.57 -12.53 3.36
N ALA A 53 -5.88 -11.93 2.21
CA ALA A 53 -4.88 -11.31 1.33
C ALA A 53 -4.10 -10.18 2.02
N ARG A 54 -4.66 -9.59 3.08
CA ARG A 54 -3.97 -8.59 3.92
C ARG A 54 -2.84 -9.20 4.77
N THR A 55 -2.85 -10.51 4.96
CA THR A 55 -1.87 -11.23 5.80
C THR A 55 -0.93 -12.12 5.00
N PHE A 56 -1.45 -12.86 4.00
CA PHE A 56 -0.61 -13.74 3.20
C PHE A 56 0.37 -12.94 2.33
N GLU A 57 1.50 -13.58 2.00
CA GLU A 57 2.59 -13.01 1.19
C GLU A 57 3.21 -11.72 1.77
N GLY A 58 3.07 -11.55 3.09
CA GLY A 58 3.58 -10.43 3.87
C GLY A 58 2.42 -9.69 4.52
N ASP A 59 2.44 -9.62 5.86
CA ASP A 59 1.44 -8.88 6.61
C ASP A 59 1.49 -7.39 6.24
N ASN A 60 0.32 -6.78 6.00
CA ASN A 60 0.24 -5.40 5.55
C ASN A 60 0.95 -4.42 6.48
N ASN A 61 0.91 -4.62 7.80
CA ASN A 61 1.58 -3.73 8.74
C ASN A 61 3.10 -3.88 8.64
N ILE A 62 3.59 -5.11 8.47
CA ILE A 62 5.03 -5.38 8.31
C ILE A 62 5.53 -4.84 6.96
N LEU A 63 4.79 -5.02 5.89
CA LEU A 63 5.14 -4.49 4.57
C LEU A 63 5.14 -2.96 4.58
N MET A 64 4.18 -2.33 5.25
CA MET A 64 4.16 -0.87 5.42
C MET A 64 5.36 -0.39 6.25
N GLN A 65 5.73 -1.11 7.31
CA GLN A 65 6.96 -0.82 8.07
C GLN A 65 8.21 -0.93 7.20
N GLN A 66 8.31 -1.94 6.32
CA GLN A 66 9.44 -2.08 5.39
C GLN A 66 9.53 -0.91 4.41
N VAL A 67 8.39 -0.47 3.86
CA VAL A 67 8.31 0.72 3.00
C VAL A 67 8.81 1.95 3.76
N THR A 68 8.24 2.23 4.93
CA THR A 68 8.60 3.40 5.75
C THR A 68 10.06 3.39 6.15
N TYR A 69 10.58 2.27 6.65
CA TYR A 69 11.99 2.13 7.03
C TYR A 69 12.90 2.42 5.84
N THR A 70 12.55 1.92 4.65
CA THR A 70 13.38 2.13 3.47
C THR A 70 13.35 3.60 3.02
N LEU A 71 12.19 4.26 3.08
CA LEU A 71 12.08 5.69 2.75
C LEU A 71 12.89 6.57 3.71
N ILE A 72 12.81 6.30 5.03
CA ILE A 72 13.59 7.03 6.05
C ILE A 72 15.10 6.78 5.86
N SER A 73 15.49 5.53 5.61
CA SER A 73 16.89 5.19 5.34
C SER A 73 17.44 5.93 4.12
N LEU A 74 16.62 6.15 3.08
CA LEU A 74 17.03 6.90 1.90
C LEU A 74 17.11 8.42 2.19
N SER A 75 16.25 8.96 3.06
CA SER A 75 16.33 10.37 3.44
C SER A 75 17.51 10.70 4.34
N ASP A 76 17.95 9.76 5.19
CA ASP A 76 19.07 9.95 6.12
C ASP A 76 20.45 9.87 5.42
N GLU A 77 20.51 9.26 4.23
CA GLU A 77 21.68 9.30 3.37
C GLU A 77 21.89 10.76 2.90
N LYS A 78 22.79 11.50 3.59
CA LYS A 78 23.08 12.96 3.53
C LYS A 78 23.16 13.66 2.15
N SER A 79 22.97 13.00 1.03
CA SER A 79 22.87 13.58 -0.32
C SER A 79 22.16 12.64 -1.31
N TYR A 80 21.13 11.90 -0.87
CA TYR A 80 20.35 11.12 -1.81
C TYR A 80 19.57 12.05 -2.75
N ASP A 81 19.99 12.13 -4.01
CA ASP A 81 19.20 12.77 -5.04
C ASP A 81 18.05 11.84 -5.42
N TRP A 82 16.83 12.23 -5.06
CA TRP A 82 15.62 11.51 -5.42
C TRP A 82 15.43 11.36 -6.94
N ASN A 83 16.12 12.18 -7.75
CA ASN A 83 16.17 12.04 -9.21
C ASN A 83 17.01 10.85 -9.69
N ASP A 84 17.90 10.30 -8.85
CA ASP A 84 18.72 9.13 -9.18
C ASP A 84 17.94 7.81 -9.08
N SER A 85 16.67 7.85 -8.67
CA SER A 85 15.75 6.70 -8.69
C SER A 85 15.65 6.10 -10.11
N PRO A 86 16.08 4.83 -10.31
CA PRO A 86 16.10 4.20 -11.63
C PRO A 86 14.76 4.19 -12.37
N LEU A 87 13.64 3.99 -11.65
CA LEU A 87 12.30 4.03 -12.23
C LEU A 87 11.66 5.41 -12.16
N ARG A 88 12.38 6.40 -11.63
CA ARG A 88 11.88 7.75 -11.31
C ARG A 88 10.65 7.74 -10.39
N SER A 89 10.38 6.63 -9.70
CA SER A 89 9.19 6.48 -8.84
C SER A 89 9.28 7.34 -7.57
N LEU A 90 10.51 7.72 -7.18
CA LEU A 90 10.76 8.58 -6.03
C LEU A 90 10.95 10.05 -6.40
N VAL A 91 10.85 10.43 -7.68
CA VAL A 91 11.06 11.82 -8.12
C VAL A 91 10.08 12.79 -7.48
N PHE A 92 8.86 12.37 -7.11
CA PHE A 92 7.92 13.27 -6.43
C PHE A 92 8.45 13.77 -5.08
N PHE A 93 9.32 12.99 -4.40
CA PHE A 93 10.00 13.42 -3.20
C PHE A 93 11.05 14.50 -3.48
N SER A 94 11.59 14.62 -4.71
CA SER A 94 12.50 15.73 -5.03
C SER A 94 11.82 17.11 -4.96
N TYR A 95 10.50 17.15 -5.19
CA TYR A 95 9.71 18.38 -5.15
C TYR A 95 9.13 18.71 -3.76
N GLU A 96 8.73 17.70 -2.97
CA GLU A 96 8.02 17.92 -1.70
C GLU A 96 8.53 17.10 -0.49
N ALA A 97 9.71 16.45 -0.56
CA ALA A 97 10.21 15.54 0.49
C ALA A 97 10.12 16.09 1.93
N ARG A 98 10.54 17.35 2.13
CA ARG A 98 10.57 17.99 3.46
C ARG A 98 9.19 18.14 4.09
N LYS A 99 8.14 18.32 3.27
CA LYS A 99 6.76 18.54 3.74
C LYS A 99 6.03 17.23 4.01
N ILE A 100 6.37 16.18 3.26
CA ILE A 100 5.74 14.85 3.37
C ILE A 100 6.28 14.06 4.57
N LEU A 101 7.58 14.21 4.87
CA LEU A 101 8.24 13.46 5.95
C LEU A 101 8.14 14.12 7.34
N ASN A 102 7.45 15.26 7.48
CA ASN A 102 7.34 16.02 8.74
C ASN A 102 8.69 16.17 9.49
N LEU A 103 9.76 16.50 8.77
CA LEU A 103 11.09 16.75 9.34
C LEU A 103 11.30 18.23 9.74
N GLU A 104 10.29 18.84 10.39
CA GLU A 104 10.47 20.11 11.13
C GLU A 104 10.98 19.86 12.56
#